data_AF-A0A355QBD6-F1
#
_entry.id   AF-A0A355QBD6-F1
#
_cell.length_a   1.000
_cell.length_b   1.000
_cell.length_c   1.000
_cell.angle_alpha   90.00
_cell.angle_beta   90.00
_cell.angle_gamma   90.00
#
_symmetry.space_group_name_H-M   'P 1'
#
loop_
_entity.id
_entity.type
_entity.pdbx_description
1 polymer ?
#
loop_
_entity_poly.entity_id
_entity_poly.type
_entity_poly.pdbx_seq_one_letter_code
_entity_poly.pdbx_strand_id
1 'polypeptide(L)'
;GREIFTYLDAYQLMNDGAFIQDPLEDDVILSQPFLVRELVALPRQVEDELRNIWRFGVEIIFDQNVALTPDLIPYQIVEQNLRDPETGLRKNQFFIQVMIPNAEKIREVPGFRTLEYLQHVEVVTDVEHQQRIFLKAQINPQIFELPPFVEVTSNNSIVVNFFSVTDQSVTRRQQFLDSRIPIAGLQSAFFSYPQETEFERYYLQAVEQIRSAQRQSNLHLKIETYLNALDSLHESALQAQNDQEIAQALLQRDTLLKTLPDLIISNTQRKILESTQMEQDSIQMEETRRQLLSHLDRAADFAPQRDQQQKIASLRNILR
;
A
#
# COMPACT_ATOMS: atom_id res chain seq x y z
N GLY A 1 -19.06 -20.70 -43.92
CA GLY A 1 -20.11 -20.97 -42.91
C GLY A 1 -19.42 -21.24 -41.61
N ARG A 2 -19.93 -20.73 -40.48
CA ARG A 2 -19.41 -21.09 -39.15
C ARG A 2 -20.08 -22.40 -38.76
N GLU A 3 -19.30 -23.47 -38.67
CA GLU A 3 -19.74 -24.75 -38.14
C GLU A 3 -19.73 -24.64 -36.60
N ILE A 4 -20.85 -24.95 -35.98
CA ILE A 4 -21.01 -24.94 -34.53
C ILE A 4 -20.61 -26.33 -34.06
N PHE A 5 -19.53 -26.43 -33.30
CA PHE A 5 -19.11 -27.68 -32.66
C PHE A 5 -20.22 -28.20 -31.76
N THR A 6 -20.59 -29.47 -31.93
CA THR A 6 -21.51 -30.13 -31.02
C THR A 6 -20.77 -30.63 -29.78
N TYR A 7 -21.50 -30.87 -28.69
CA TYR A 7 -20.92 -31.39 -27.45
C TYR A 7 -20.17 -32.73 -27.63
N LEU A 8 -20.56 -33.53 -28.63
CA LEU A 8 -19.89 -34.77 -28.96
C LEU A 8 -18.49 -34.50 -29.56
N ASP A 9 -18.38 -33.49 -30.41
CA ASP A 9 -17.12 -33.08 -31.04
C ASP A 9 -16.15 -32.51 -29.99
N ALA A 10 -16.66 -31.73 -29.02
CA ALA A 10 -15.87 -31.23 -27.91
C ALA A 10 -15.35 -32.35 -26.99
N TYR A 11 -16.14 -33.40 -26.77
CA TYR A 11 -15.75 -34.54 -25.96
C TYR A 11 -14.69 -35.42 -26.65
N GLN A 12 -14.76 -35.58 -27.97
CA GLN A 12 -13.74 -36.28 -28.75
C GLN A 12 -12.42 -35.51 -28.77
N LEU A 13 -12.46 -34.19 -28.97
CA LEU A 13 -11.27 -33.33 -28.90
C LEU A 13 -10.59 -33.36 -27.51
N MET A 14 -11.36 -33.52 -26.43
CA MET A 14 -10.84 -33.66 -25.06
C MET A 14 -10.12 -34.99 -24.84
N ASN A 15 -10.60 -36.09 -25.42
CA ASN A 15 -9.97 -37.41 -25.32
C ASN A 15 -8.77 -37.58 -26.27
N ASP A 16 -8.75 -36.86 -27.40
CA ASP A 16 -7.65 -36.87 -28.37
C ASP A 16 -6.52 -35.89 -28.02
N GLY A 17 -6.58 -35.27 -26.84
CA GLY A 17 -5.51 -34.41 -26.31
C GLY A 17 -5.41 -33.04 -26.99
N ALA A 18 -6.41 -32.61 -27.75
CA ALA A 18 -6.39 -31.32 -28.47
C ALA A 18 -6.43 -30.08 -27.55
N PHE A 19 -6.71 -30.27 -26.26
CA PHE A 19 -6.64 -29.24 -25.21
C PHE A 19 -5.47 -29.44 -24.23
N ILE A 20 -4.59 -30.41 -24.48
CA ILE A 20 -3.29 -30.44 -23.82
C ILE A 20 -2.53 -29.28 -24.46
N GLN A 21 -2.49 -28.14 -23.76
CA GLN A 21 -1.49 -27.13 -24.05
C GLN A 21 -0.15 -27.83 -23.87
N ASP A 22 0.58 -28.01 -24.97
CA ASP A 22 2.02 -28.21 -24.87
C ASP A 22 2.54 -27.08 -23.97
N PRO A 23 3.26 -27.40 -22.88
CA PRO A 23 3.74 -26.38 -21.96
C PRO A 23 4.52 -25.35 -22.77
N LEU A 24 4.17 -24.06 -22.60
CA LEU A 24 4.94 -22.97 -23.15
C LEU A 24 6.41 -23.16 -22.75
N GLU A 25 7.35 -22.95 -23.67
CA GLU A 25 8.80 -23.16 -23.45
C GLU A 25 9.41 -22.37 -22.28
N ASP A 26 8.61 -21.55 -21.59
CA ASP A 26 8.96 -20.77 -20.39
C ASP A 26 8.32 -21.29 -19.08
N ASP A 27 7.76 -22.51 -19.06
CA ASP A 27 7.45 -23.17 -17.78
C ASP A 27 8.76 -23.40 -17.02
N VAL A 28 8.99 -22.60 -15.98
CA VAL A 28 10.14 -22.74 -15.08
C VAL A 28 10.02 -24.10 -14.39
N ILE A 29 10.66 -25.12 -14.98
CA ILE A 29 10.83 -26.43 -14.34
C ILE A 29 11.76 -26.21 -13.15
N LEU A 30 11.18 -25.95 -11.99
CA LEU A 30 11.90 -25.85 -10.74
C LEU A 30 12.41 -27.25 -10.36
N SER A 31 13.63 -27.56 -10.80
CA SER A 31 14.21 -28.89 -10.61
C SER A 31 14.59 -29.21 -9.15
N GLN A 32 14.69 -28.20 -8.28
CA GLN A 32 15.01 -28.35 -6.86
C GLN A 32 14.14 -27.45 -5.97
N PRO A 33 13.70 -27.93 -4.80
CA PRO A 33 12.94 -27.12 -3.85
C PRO A 33 13.80 -26.04 -3.21
N PHE A 34 13.22 -24.86 -2.97
CA PHE A 34 13.86 -23.76 -2.26
C PHE A 34 13.95 -24.07 -0.76
N LEU A 35 15.14 -23.97 -0.16
CA LEU A 35 15.34 -24.28 1.25
C LEU A 35 15.25 -23.01 2.09
N VAL A 36 14.33 -23.00 3.06
CA VAL A 36 14.19 -21.85 3.99
C VAL A 36 15.40 -21.82 4.92
N ARG A 37 16.12 -20.70 4.91
CA ARG A 37 17.25 -20.45 5.81
C ARG A 37 16.81 -19.69 7.05
N GLU A 38 16.19 -18.54 6.84
CA GLU A 38 15.98 -17.55 7.88
C GLU A 38 14.66 -16.79 7.67
N LEU A 39 14.12 -16.31 8.79
CA LEU A 39 13.01 -15.35 8.83
C LEU A 39 13.53 -14.03 9.38
N VAL A 40 13.26 -12.94 8.68
CA VAL A 40 13.63 -11.59 9.09
C VAL A 40 12.38 -10.75 9.24
N ALA A 41 12.26 -10.06 10.38
CA ALA A 41 11.17 -9.13 10.63
C ALA A 41 11.52 -7.78 10.01
N LEU A 42 10.66 -7.28 9.13
CA LEU A 42 10.77 -5.93 8.59
C LEU A 42 9.99 -4.99 9.49
N PRO A 43 10.67 -4.02 10.15
CA PRO A 43 10.02 -3.12 11.09
C PRO A 43 9.02 -2.21 10.36
N ARG A 44 8.10 -1.67 11.14
CA ARG A 44 7.07 -0.76 10.65
C ARG A 44 7.66 0.50 10.03
N GLN A 45 7.29 0.74 8.78
CA GLN A 45 7.64 1.88 7.96
C GLN A 45 6.38 2.63 7.55
N VAL A 46 6.47 3.95 7.43
CA VAL A 46 5.35 4.74 6.90
C VAL A 46 5.30 4.54 5.39
N GLU A 47 4.18 4.01 4.90
CA GLU A 47 3.92 3.92 3.47
C GLU A 47 3.22 5.19 2.97
N ASP A 48 2.24 5.69 3.72
CA ASP A 48 1.48 6.89 3.40
C ASP A 48 1.20 7.68 4.70
N GLU A 49 1.91 8.80 4.88
CA GLU A 49 1.76 9.66 6.06
C GLU A 49 0.40 10.36 6.11
N LEU A 50 -0.21 10.68 4.96
CA LEU A 50 -1.46 11.44 4.91
C LEU A 50 -2.64 10.59 5.35
N ARG A 51 -2.57 9.30 5.04
CA ARG A 51 -3.59 8.31 5.37
C ARG A 51 -3.21 7.46 6.59
N ASN A 52 -2.06 7.77 7.19
CA ASN A 52 -1.49 7.06 8.32
C ASN A 52 -1.45 5.54 8.07
N ILE A 53 -1.03 5.16 6.84
CA ILE A 53 -0.84 3.77 6.42
C ILE A 53 0.59 3.39 6.72
N TRP A 54 0.74 2.30 7.45
CA TRP A 54 2.03 1.75 7.79
C TRP A 54 2.18 0.38 7.16
N ARG A 55 3.35 0.16 6.57
CA ARG A 55 3.77 -1.12 6.02
C ARG A 55 4.75 -1.77 6.99
N PHE A 56 4.58 -3.05 7.22
CA PHE A 56 5.55 -3.88 7.93
C PHE A 56 5.50 -5.26 7.29
N GLY A 57 6.50 -6.11 7.52
CA GLY A 57 6.57 -7.34 6.75
C GLY A 57 7.42 -8.42 7.38
N VAL A 58 7.34 -9.59 6.76
CA VAL A 58 8.16 -10.74 7.07
C VAL A 58 8.92 -11.12 5.81
N GLU A 59 10.23 -11.10 5.88
CA GLU A 59 11.10 -11.56 4.81
C GLU A 59 11.53 -13.00 5.09
N ILE A 60 11.36 -13.85 4.08
CA ILE A 60 11.75 -15.26 4.09
C ILE A 60 12.96 -15.40 3.17
N ILE A 61 14.09 -15.79 3.75
CA ILE A 61 15.35 -15.94 3.02
C ILE A 61 15.56 -17.41 2.66
N PHE A 62 15.80 -17.65 1.37
CA PHE A 62 16.06 -18.97 0.81
C PHE A 62 17.56 -19.17 0.54
N ASP A 63 17.95 -20.41 0.28
CA ASP A 63 19.31 -20.79 -0.08
C ASP A 63 19.71 -20.40 -1.51
N GLN A 64 18.74 -20.27 -2.41
CA GLN A 64 18.92 -19.95 -3.82
C GLN A 64 17.93 -18.89 -4.31
N ASN A 65 18.21 -18.31 -5.48
CA ASN A 65 17.34 -17.29 -6.08
C ASN A 65 15.96 -17.86 -6.38
N VAL A 66 14.93 -17.16 -5.90
CA VAL A 66 13.53 -17.56 -6.05
C VAL A 66 13.06 -17.14 -7.44
N ALA A 67 12.83 -18.11 -8.32
CA ALA A 67 12.26 -17.91 -9.65
C ALA A 67 10.72 -18.06 -9.63
N LEU A 68 10.07 -17.62 -8.56
CA LEU A 68 8.61 -17.61 -8.44
C LEU A 68 8.08 -16.21 -8.79
N THR A 69 6.98 -16.16 -9.53
CA THR A 69 6.22 -14.91 -9.67
C THR A 69 5.31 -14.73 -8.46
N PRO A 70 5.05 -13.48 -8.02
CA PRO A 70 4.15 -13.21 -6.88
C PRO A 70 2.76 -13.85 -7.03
N ASP A 71 2.24 -13.94 -8.25
CA ASP A 71 0.90 -14.48 -8.55
C ASP A 71 0.78 -15.99 -8.21
N LEU A 72 1.90 -16.70 -8.10
CA LEU A 72 1.94 -18.12 -7.75
C LEU A 72 1.98 -18.37 -6.23
N ILE A 73 1.94 -17.31 -5.41
CA ILE A 73 2.02 -17.40 -3.94
C ILE A 73 0.67 -16.97 -3.36
N PRO A 74 -0.32 -17.88 -3.26
CA PRO A 74 -1.61 -17.54 -2.71
C PRO A 74 -1.54 -17.38 -1.19
N TYR A 75 -2.54 -16.69 -0.64
CA TYR A 75 -2.74 -16.61 0.81
C TYR A 75 -4.16 -17.06 1.17
N GLN A 76 -4.33 -17.56 2.38
CA GLN A 76 -5.61 -17.96 2.94
C GLN A 76 -5.74 -17.45 4.37
N ILE A 77 -6.97 -17.10 4.75
CA ILE A 77 -7.31 -16.76 6.13
C ILE A 77 -8.08 -17.93 6.72
N VAL A 78 -7.56 -18.51 7.78
CA VAL A 78 -8.16 -19.68 8.46
C VAL A 78 -8.59 -19.28 9.86
N GLU A 79 -9.84 -19.58 10.20
CA GLU A 79 -10.36 -19.44 11.55
C GLU A 79 -10.17 -20.76 12.30
N GLN A 80 -9.51 -20.69 13.46
CA GLN A 80 -9.32 -21.83 14.35
C GLN A 80 -9.95 -21.55 15.72
N ASN A 81 -10.85 -22.44 16.12
CA ASN A 81 -11.42 -22.45 17.47
C ASN A 81 -10.45 -23.09 18.44
N LEU A 82 -9.45 -22.33 18.89
CA LEU A 82 -8.46 -22.80 19.84
C LEU A 82 -8.84 -22.41 21.27
N ARG A 83 -8.44 -23.26 22.21
CA ARG A 83 -8.56 -22.96 23.62
C ARG A 83 -7.42 -22.02 23.98
N ASP A 84 -7.76 -20.83 24.44
CA ASP A 84 -6.80 -19.84 24.92
C ASP A 84 -5.99 -20.48 26.07
N PRO A 85 -4.67 -20.66 25.93
CA PRO A 85 -3.86 -21.39 26.90
C PRO A 85 -3.80 -20.69 28.26
N GLU A 86 -4.02 -19.36 28.31
CA GLU A 86 -3.98 -18.59 29.55
C GLU A 86 -5.34 -18.52 30.25
N THR A 87 -6.44 -18.44 29.50
CA THR A 87 -7.79 -18.24 30.08
C THR A 87 -8.63 -19.52 30.10
N GLY A 88 -8.22 -20.57 29.38
CA GLY A 88 -8.95 -21.83 29.28
C GLY A 88 -10.29 -21.73 28.54
N LEU A 89 -10.65 -20.55 28.04
CA LEU A 89 -11.85 -20.28 27.24
C LEU A 89 -11.56 -20.54 25.76
N ARG A 90 -12.55 -21.06 25.03
CA ARG A 90 -12.43 -21.18 23.57
C ARG A 90 -12.57 -19.79 22.95
N LYS A 91 -11.56 -19.36 22.20
CA LYS A 91 -11.57 -18.12 21.43
C LYS A 91 -11.26 -18.45 19.97
N ASN A 92 -11.95 -17.76 19.09
CA ASN A 92 -11.70 -17.85 17.66
C ASN A 92 -10.41 -17.07 17.39
N GLN A 93 -9.38 -17.79 16.93
CA GLN A 93 -8.11 -17.21 16.51
C GLN A 93 -8.04 -17.27 15.00
N PHE A 94 -7.68 -16.15 14.38
CA PHE A 94 -7.54 -16.06 12.93
C PHE A 94 -6.06 -16.15 12.56
N PHE A 95 -5.76 -16.95 11.54
CA PHE A 95 -4.41 -17.10 11.02
C PHE A 95 -4.40 -16.74 9.53
N ILE A 96 -3.44 -15.91 9.12
CA ILE A 96 -3.05 -15.79 7.72
C ILE A 96 -2.03 -16.90 7.44
N GLN A 97 -2.26 -17.61 6.34
CA GLN A 97 -1.34 -18.60 5.80
C GLN A 97 -0.95 -18.15 4.39
N VAL A 98 0.29 -17.70 4.22
CA VAL A 98 0.86 -17.46 2.89
C VAL A 98 1.57 -18.71 2.44
N MET A 99 1.22 -19.18 1.25
CA MET A 99 1.59 -20.49 0.76
C MET A 99 2.68 -20.35 -0.30
N ILE A 100 3.84 -20.94 -0.02
CA ILE A 100 4.99 -20.85 -0.91
C ILE A 100 5.18 -22.22 -1.56
N PRO A 101 4.96 -22.33 -2.87
CA PRO A 101 5.14 -23.57 -3.61
C PRO A 101 6.63 -23.88 -3.79
N ASN A 102 6.93 -25.16 -4.00
CA ASN A 102 8.29 -25.66 -4.25
C ASN A 102 9.32 -25.22 -3.19
N ALA A 103 8.94 -25.23 -1.93
CA ALA A 103 9.83 -24.84 -0.84
C ALA A 103 9.80 -25.87 0.29
N GLU A 104 10.93 -26.03 0.97
CA GLU A 104 11.12 -27.02 2.03
C GLU A 104 11.82 -26.40 3.25
N LYS A 105 11.40 -26.85 4.43
CA LYS A 105 12.00 -26.47 5.72
C LYS A 105 12.80 -27.66 6.27
N ILE A 106 14.11 -27.65 6.03
CA ILE A 106 15.01 -28.74 6.49
C ILE A 106 15.47 -28.54 7.95
N ARG A 107 15.44 -27.30 8.46
CA ARG A 107 15.87 -26.95 9.82
C ARG A 107 14.80 -26.19 10.58
N GLU A 108 14.87 -26.22 11.90
CA GLU A 108 14.00 -25.38 12.73
C GLU A 108 14.42 -23.91 12.57
N VAL A 109 13.61 -23.15 11.82
CA VAL A 109 13.78 -21.71 11.62
C VAL A 109 13.06 -20.98 12.75
N PRO A 110 13.74 -20.16 13.55
CA PRO A 110 13.11 -19.42 14.65
C PRO A 110 12.10 -18.41 14.09
N GLY A 111 10.87 -18.45 14.62
CA GLY A 111 9.82 -17.50 14.30
C GLY A 111 9.80 -16.27 15.22
N PHE A 112 8.76 -15.45 15.09
CA PHE A 112 8.53 -14.27 15.93
C PHE A 112 7.34 -14.49 16.86
N ARG A 113 7.50 -14.17 18.15
CA ARG A 113 6.37 -14.18 19.09
C ARG A 113 5.36 -13.08 18.79
N THR A 114 5.87 -11.89 18.49
CA THR A 114 5.08 -10.68 18.22
C THR A 114 5.81 -9.81 17.20
N LEU A 115 5.10 -9.40 16.15
CA LEU A 115 5.56 -8.42 15.16
C LEU A 115 4.41 -7.47 14.86
N GLU A 116 4.45 -6.26 15.43
CA GLU A 116 3.36 -5.28 15.35
C GLU A 116 2.01 -5.90 15.78
N TYR A 117 1.12 -6.14 14.82
CA TYR A 117 -0.21 -6.73 15.02
C TYR A 117 -0.27 -8.24 14.74
N LEU A 118 0.83 -8.83 14.29
CA LEU A 118 0.97 -10.27 14.10
C LEU A 118 1.46 -10.92 15.39
N GLN A 119 0.84 -12.05 15.74
CA GLN A 119 1.28 -12.91 16.84
C GLN A 119 1.69 -14.27 16.27
N HIS A 120 2.61 -14.97 16.95
CA HIS A 120 3.00 -16.34 16.58
C HIS A 120 3.31 -16.52 15.08
N VAL A 121 4.27 -15.75 14.58
CA VAL A 121 4.72 -15.84 13.18
C VAL A 121 5.70 -16.98 13.06
N GLU A 122 5.37 -17.99 12.25
CA GLU A 122 6.18 -19.19 12.05
C GLU A 122 6.08 -19.70 10.62
N VAL A 123 7.11 -20.44 10.18
CA VAL A 123 7.05 -21.20 8.93
C VAL A 123 6.81 -22.67 9.25
N VAL A 124 5.76 -23.23 8.65
CA VAL A 124 5.29 -24.61 8.86
C VAL A 124 5.32 -25.34 7.52
N THR A 125 5.71 -26.62 7.53
CA THR A 125 5.62 -27.47 6.34
C THR A 125 4.18 -27.97 6.16
N ASP A 126 3.71 -28.00 4.91
CA ASP A 126 2.44 -28.65 4.61
C ASP A 126 2.56 -30.17 4.85
N VAL A 127 1.62 -30.73 5.60
CA VAL A 127 1.59 -32.18 5.92
C VAL A 127 1.17 -32.99 4.69
N GLU A 128 0.36 -32.39 3.80
CA GLU A 128 -0.12 -33.04 2.59
C GLU A 128 0.87 -32.94 1.42
N HIS A 129 1.68 -31.88 1.38
CA HIS A 129 2.61 -31.60 0.28
C HIS A 129 3.99 -31.23 0.82
N GLN A 130 4.94 -32.18 0.81
CA GLN A 130 6.28 -32.00 1.39
C GLN A 130 7.09 -30.85 0.77
N GLN A 131 6.81 -30.47 -0.48
CA GLN A 131 7.47 -29.37 -1.21
C GLN A 131 6.68 -28.07 -1.14
N ARG A 132 5.97 -27.83 -0.04
CA ARG A 132 5.20 -26.61 0.20
C ARG A 132 5.34 -26.18 1.65
N ILE A 133 5.55 -24.89 1.86
CA ILE A 133 5.57 -24.28 3.18
C ILE A 133 4.47 -23.24 3.32
N PHE A 134 4.05 -23.03 4.56
CA PHE A 134 3.16 -21.97 4.97
C PHE A 134 3.90 -21.00 5.89
N LEU A 135 3.91 -19.72 5.54
CA LEU A 135 4.11 -18.67 6.52
C LEU A 135 2.79 -18.48 7.26
N LYS A 136 2.74 -18.91 8.51
CA LYS A 136 1.57 -18.80 9.39
C LYS A 136 1.79 -17.63 10.35
N ALA A 137 0.83 -16.72 10.40
CA ALA A 137 0.82 -15.62 11.36
C ALA A 137 -0.58 -15.46 11.94
N GLN A 138 -0.69 -15.38 13.27
CA GLN A 138 -1.94 -15.07 13.93
C GLN A 138 -2.26 -13.58 13.77
N ILE A 139 -3.49 -13.28 13.39
CA ILE A 139 -3.97 -11.93 13.12
C ILE A 139 -5.22 -11.59 13.93
N ASN A 140 -5.43 -10.29 14.15
CA ASN A 140 -6.73 -9.77 14.55
C ASN A 140 -7.45 -9.26 13.28
N PRO A 141 -8.56 -9.88 12.84
CA PRO A 141 -9.25 -9.49 11.60
C PRO A 141 -9.83 -8.07 11.66
N GLN A 142 -10.00 -7.49 12.85
CA GLN A 142 -10.45 -6.10 12.99
C GLN A 142 -9.37 -5.07 12.60
N ILE A 143 -8.11 -5.48 12.46
CA ILE A 143 -6.97 -4.60 12.20
C ILE A 143 -6.50 -4.70 10.73
N PHE A 144 -6.70 -5.84 10.10
CA PHE A 144 -6.22 -6.12 8.74
C PHE A 144 -7.39 -6.14 7.74
N GLU A 145 -7.66 -5.00 7.12
CA GLU A 145 -8.67 -4.89 6.04
C GLU A 145 -8.08 -5.19 4.65
N LEU A 146 -6.76 -5.07 4.50
CA LEU A 146 -6.05 -5.31 3.24
C LEU A 146 -5.41 -6.69 3.22
N PRO A 147 -5.45 -7.40 2.07
CA PRO A 147 -4.74 -8.65 1.93
C PRO A 147 -3.23 -8.44 2.00
N PRO A 148 -2.47 -9.45 2.47
CA PRO A 148 -1.02 -9.39 2.43
C PRO A 148 -0.53 -9.28 0.99
N PHE A 149 0.48 -8.45 0.76
CA PHE A 149 1.11 -8.27 -0.55
C PHE A 149 2.45 -8.98 -0.57
N VAL A 150 2.69 -9.79 -1.60
CA VAL A 150 3.92 -10.60 -1.72
C VAL A 150 4.83 -9.96 -2.76
N GLU A 151 6.07 -9.68 -2.38
CA GLU A 151 7.13 -9.22 -3.26
C GLU A 151 8.21 -10.31 -3.34
N VAL A 152 8.55 -10.75 -4.54
CA VAL A 152 9.70 -11.64 -4.76
C VAL A 152 10.89 -10.77 -5.13
N THR A 153 11.87 -10.70 -4.23
CA THR A 153 13.11 -9.97 -4.48
C THR A 153 14.01 -10.82 -5.36
N SER A 154 14.75 -10.20 -6.28
CA SER A 154 15.78 -10.87 -7.11
C SER A 154 16.90 -11.56 -6.31
N ASN A 155 16.92 -11.34 -5.00
CA ASN A 155 17.97 -11.74 -4.07
C ASN A 155 17.40 -12.79 -3.12
N ASN A 156 17.11 -14.00 -3.63
CA ASN A 156 16.80 -15.19 -2.84
C ASN A 156 15.79 -14.99 -1.68
N SER A 157 14.89 -14.01 -1.76
CA SER A 157 13.97 -13.68 -0.66
C SER A 157 12.56 -13.38 -1.15
N ILE A 158 11.60 -13.78 -0.33
CA ILE A 158 10.18 -13.45 -0.51
C ILE A 158 9.80 -12.56 0.67
N VAL A 159 9.30 -11.37 0.36
CA VAL A 159 8.80 -10.42 1.35
C VAL A 159 7.28 -10.46 1.36
N VAL A 160 6.71 -10.78 2.52
CA VAL A 160 5.28 -10.68 2.76
C VAL A 160 5.01 -9.38 3.52
N ASN A 161 4.40 -8.43 2.82
CA ASN A 161 4.04 -7.11 3.34
C ASN A 161 2.61 -7.11 3.87
N PHE A 162 2.45 -6.52 5.05
CA PHE A 162 1.19 -6.26 5.72
C PHE A 162 1.00 -4.76 5.87
N PHE A 163 -0.26 -4.33 5.80
CA PHE A 163 -0.64 -2.94 5.97
C PHE A 163 -1.49 -2.79 7.23
N SER A 164 -1.13 -1.83 8.08
CA SER A 164 -2.01 -1.35 9.15
C SER A 164 -2.48 0.05 8.80
N VAL A 165 -3.80 0.23 8.78
CA VAL A 165 -4.45 1.50 8.41
C VAL A 165 -5.24 1.97 9.62
N THR A 166 -5.03 3.20 10.09
CA THR A 166 -5.89 3.79 11.14
C THR A 166 -7.15 4.45 10.58
N ASP A 167 -7.24 4.65 9.25
CA ASP A 167 -8.33 5.37 8.60
C ASP A 167 -8.91 4.60 7.40
N GLN A 168 -10.16 4.12 7.54
CA GLN A 168 -10.87 3.15 6.68
C GLN A 168 -11.29 3.67 5.29
N SER A 169 -10.57 4.64 4.71
CA SER A 169 -10.94 5.29 3.44
C SER A 169 -10.08 4.89 2.24
N VAL A 170 -9.13 3.96 2.42
CA VAL A 170 -8.07 3.62 1.44
C VAL A 170 -8.57 2.75 0.26
N THR A 171 -9.81 2.30 0.25
CA THR A 171 -10.29 1.17 -0.56
C THR A 171 -10.37 1.36 -2.09
N ARG A 172 -9.77 2.38 -2.74
CA ARG A 172 -10.03 2.63 -4.18
C ARG A 172 -8.86 2.80 -5.15
N ARG A 173 -7.60 2.64 -4.73
CA ARG A 173 -6.48 2.71 -5.70
C ARG A 173 -6.19 1.36 -6.39
N GLN A 174 -6.22 0.25 -5.66
CA GLN A 174 -6.17 -1.09 -6.27
C GLN A 174 -7.40 -1.34 -7.14
N GLN A 175 -8.60 -0.92 -6.70
CA GLN A 175 -9.79 -0.98 -7.55
C GLN A 175 -9.67 -0.19 -8.85
N PHE A 176 -8.90 0.91 -8.94
CA PHE A 176 -8.72 1.63 -10.20
C PHE A 176 -7.79 0.88 -11.17
N LEU A 177 -6.68 0.32 -10.67
CA LEU A 177 -5.77 -0.49 -11.47
C LEU A 177 -6.46 -1.81 -11.88
N ASP A 178 -7.15 -2.48 -10.94
CA ASP A 178 -7.86 -3.75 -11.18
C ASP A 178 -9.13 -3.57 -12.01
N SER A 179 -9.83 -2.43 -11.91
CA SER A 179 -10.98 -2.13 -12.81
C SER A 179 -10.56 -1.90 -14.27
N ARG A 180 -9.27 -1.67 -14.51
CA ARG A 180 -8.67 -1.56 -15.84
C ARG A 180 -7.91 -2.82 -16.26
N ILE A 181 -7.80 -3.86 -15.42
CA ILE A 181 -7.35 -5.18 -15.87
C ILE A 181 -8.56 -5.85 -16.53
N PRO A 182 -8.54 -6.08 -17.85
CA PRO A 182 -9.55 -6.92 -18.46
C PRO A 182 -9.38 -8.32 -17.89
N ILE A 183 -10.48 -8.93 -17.49
CA ILE A 183 -10.61 -10.38 -17.30
C ILE A 183 -9.81 -11.06 -18.43
N ALA A 184 -8.74 -11.77 -18.08
CA ALA A 184 -7.91 -12.48 -19.02
C ALA A 184 -8.78 -13.42 -19.86
N GLY A 185 -9.03 -13.05 -21.11
CA GLY A 185 -9.98 -13.75 -21.97
C GLY A 185 -10.43 -13.04 -23.24
N LEU A 186 -9.95 -11.84 -23.55
CA LEU A 186 -10.23 -11.22 -24.85
C LEU A 186 -8.95 -10.70 -25.51
N GLN A 187 -8.69 -11.32 -26.65
CA GLN A 187 -7.54 -11.17 -27.54
C GLN A 187 -7.30 -9.72 -27.96
N SER A 188 -6.02 -9.37 -28.02
CA SER A 188 -5.38 -8.48 -29.02
C SER A 188 -6.32 -7.54 -29.77
N ALA A 189 -6.73 -6.46 -29.12
CA ALA A 189 -7.04 -5.21 -29.80
C ALA A 189 -5.88 -4.26 -29.50
N PHE A 190 -5.25 -3.74 -30.54
CA PHE A 190 -4.27 -2.67 -30.45
C PHE A 190 -4.86 -1.54 -29.58
N PHE A 191 -4.34 -1.38 -28.36
CA PHE A 191 -4.67 -0.23 -27.53
C PHE A 191 -3.99 0.99 -28.15
N SER A 192 -4.74 1.79 -28.90
CA SER A 192 -4.46 3.21 -28.92
C SER A 192 -4.78 3.69 -27.50
N TYR A 193 -3.76 4.07 -26.73
CA TYR A 193 -3.98 4.77 -25.47
C TYR A 193 -4.99 5.89 -25.76
N PRO A 194 -6.17 5.92 -25.10
CA PRO A 194 -7.01 7.11 -25.20
C PRO A 194 -6.14 8.27 -24.71
N GLN A 195 -6.20 9.41 -25.43
CA GLN A 195 -5.54 10.64 -25.00
C GLN A 195 -5.85 10.86 -23.51
N GLU A 196 -4.82 11.05 -22.69
CA GLU A 196 -4.99 11.36 -21.26
C GLU A 196 -6.02 12.48 -21.14
N THR A 197 -7.10 12.23 -20.38
CA THR A 197 -8.09 13.27 -20.17
C THR A 197 -7.48 14.38 -19.33
N GLU A 198 -7.97 15.62 -19.48
CA GLU A 198 -7.49 16.73 -18.65
C GLU A 198 -7.67 16.43 -17.15
N PHE A 199 -8.74 15.71 -16.77
CA PHE A 199 -8.91 15.16 -15.43
C PHE A 199 -7.71 14.29 -15.01
N GLU A 200 -7.39 13.26 -15.80
CA GLU A 200 -6.32 12.30 -15.48
C GLU A 200 -4.98 13.00 -15.33
N ARG A 201 -4.69 13.98 -16.19
CA ARG A 201 -3.45 14.77 -16.13
C ARG A 201 -3.31 15.49 -14.79
N TYR A 202 -4.31 16.29 -14.39
CA TYR A 202 -4.26 17.03 -13.13
C TYR A 202 -4.30 16.11 -11.91
N TYR A 203 -5.09 15.05 -11.96
CA TYR A 203 -5.20 14.08 -10.87
C TYR A 203 -3.89 13.33 -10.66
N LEU A 204 -3.26 12.82 -11.72
CA LEU A 204 -1.97 12.13 -11.63
C LEU A 204 -0.86 13.07 -11.16
N GLN A 205 -0.83 14.31 -11.66
CA GLN A 205 0.10 15.33 -11.18
C GLN A 205 -0.06 15.57 -9.67
N ALA A 206 -1.28 15.70 -9.17
CA ALA A 206 -1.52 15.88 -7.75
C ALA A 206 -1.04 14.69 -6.92
N VAL A 207 -1.29 13.47 -7.41
CA VAL A 207 -0.90 12.23 -6.74
C VAL A 207 0.63 12.05 -6.72
N GLU A 208 1.33 12.46 -7.77
CA GLU A 208 2.78 12.49 -7.80
C GLU A 208 3.34 13.52 -6.80
N GLN A 209 2.77 14.72 -6.78
CA GLN A 209 3.15 15.77 -5.82
C GLN A 209 2.98 15.28 -4.39
N ILE A 210 1.85 14.64 -4.05
CA ILE A 210 1.61 14.01 -2.75
C ILE A 210 2.72 13.02 -2.40
N ARG A 211 3.03 12.07 -3.30
CA ARG A 211 4.08 11.06 -3.07
C ARG A 211 5.45 11.70 -2.89
N SER A 212 5.76 12.74 -3.67
CA SER A 212 7.03 13.45 -3.56
C SER A 212 7.15 14.17 -2.22
N ALA A 213 6.08 14.83 -1.75
CA ALA A 213 6.02 15.52 -0.47
C ALA A 213 6.20 14.56 0.71
N GLN A 214 5.64 13.36 0.65
CA GLN A 214 5.82 12.32 1.67
C GLN A 214 7.29 11.91 1.85
N ARG A 215 8.09 11.96 0.78
CA ARG A 215 9.52 11.65 0.82
C ARG A 215 10.40 12.84 1.24
N GLN A 216 9.84 14.04 1.34
CA GLN A 216 10.60 15.24 1.70
C GLN A 216 10.82 15.33 3.21
N SER A 217 12.07 15.52 3.61
CA SER A 217 12.47 15.76 5.01
C SER A 217 12.24 17.21 5.45
N ASN A 218 12.31 18.17 4.51
CA ASN A 218 12.09 19.58 4.81
C ASN A 218 10.59 19.88 4.88
N LEU A 219 10.11 20.17 6.09
CA LEU A 219 8.70 20.48 6.37
C LEU A 219 8.17 21.68 5.57
N HIS A 220 9.02 22.64 5.21
CA HIS A 220 8.60 23.82 4.46
C HIS A 220 8.26 23.46 3.01
N LEU A 221 9.20 22.83 2.31
CA LEU A 221 8.99 22.33 0.95
C LEU A 221 7.84 21.32 0.87
N LYS A 222 7.69 20.51 1.91
CA LYS A 222 6.61 19.52 2.02
C LYS A 222 5.24 20.19 2.04
N ILE A 223 5.09 21.25 2.83
CA ILE A 223 3.85 22.05 2.88
C ILE A 223 3.56 22.68 1.53
N GLU A 224 4.55 23.32 0.90
CA GLU A 224 4.35 23.93 -0.43
C GLU A 224 3.92 22.89 -1.47
N THR A 225 4.56 21.73 -1.46
CA THR A 225 4.22 20.63 -2.38
C THR A 225 2.80 20.11 -2.13
N TYR A 226 2.36 20.00 -0.88
CA TYR A 226 0.98 19.63 -0.55
C TYR A 226 -0.04 20.72 -0.93
N LEU A 227 0.31 21.99 -0.80
CA LEU A 227 -0.55 23.10 -1.26
C LEU A 227 -0.72 23.08 -2.79
N ASN A 228 0.36 22.81 -3.54
CA ASN A 228 0.28 22.65 -4.99
C ASN A 228 -0.54 21.42 -5.39
N ALA A 229 -0.46 20.33 -4.60
CA ALA A 229 -1.30 19.16 -4.81
C ALA A 229 -2.78 19.45 -4.57
N LEU A 230 -3.12 20.30 -3.59
CA LEU A 230 -4.50 20.75 -3.38
C LEU A 230 -5.04 21.53 -4.58
N ASP A 231 -4.23 22.42 -5.18
CA ASP A 231 -4.63 23.16 -6.39
C ASP A 231 -4.84 22.21 -7.57
N SER A 232 -3.93 21.25 -7.76
CA SER A 232 -4.04 20.24 -8.81
C SER A 232 -5.27 19.34 -8.63
N LEU A 233 -5.60 18.98 -7.38
CA LEU A 233 -6.84 18.24 -7.08
C LEU A 233 -8.09 19.08 -7.34
N HIS A 234 -8.04 20.38 -7.03
CA HIS A 234 -9.14 21.28 -7.33
C HIS A 234 -9.39 21.37 -8.85
N GLU A 235 -8.33 21.59 -9.64
CA GLU A 235 -8.42 21.60 -11.10
C GLU A 235 -8.90 20.25 -11.64
N SER A 236 -8.41 19.13 -11.11
CA SER A 236 -8.93 17.80 -11.51
C SER A 236 -10.42 17.68 -11.25
N ALA A 237 -10.92 18.12 -10.09
CA ALA A 237 -12.35 18.07 -9.79
C ALA A 237 -13.19 18.94 -10.73
N LEU A 238 -12.64 20.06 -11.23
CA LEU A 238 -13.30 20.92 -12.22
C LEU A 238 -13.34 20.29 -13.62
N GLN A 239 -12.32 19.52 -14.00
CA GLN A 239 -12.23 18.84 -15.30
C GLN A 239 -12.90 17.46 -15.33
N ALA A 240 -13.40 16.99 -14.19
CA ALA A 240 -14.06 15.69 -14.06
C ALA A 240 -15.34 15.63 -14.91
N GLN A 241 -15.53 14.51 -15.63
CA GLN A 241 -16.67 14.31 -16.52
C GLN A 241 -17.78 13.47 -15.89
N ASN A 242 -17.51 12.84 -14.76
CA ASN A 242 -18.46 12.00 -14.04
C ASN A 242 -18.35 12.17 -12.52
N ASP A 243 -19.40 11.79 -11.81
CA ASP A 243 -19.48 11.91 -10.35
C ASP A 243 -18.42 11.07 -9.62
N GLN A 244 -17.94 10.00 -10.26
CA GLN A 244 -16.91 9.13 -9.67
C GLN A 244 -15.55 9.85 -9.61
N GLU A 245 -15.15 10.51 -10.68
CA GLU A 245 -13.95 11.34 -10.79
C GLU A 245 -13.99 12.51 -9.81
N ILE A 246 -15.14 13.19 -9.72
CA ILE A 246 -15.37 14.25 -8.73
C ILE A 246 -15.18 13.70 -7.32
N ALA A 247 -15.88 12.61 -6.97
CA ALA A 247 -15.79 12.02 -5.65
C ALA A 247 -14.35 11.59 -5.29
N GLN A 248 -13.58 11.11 -6.26
CA GLN A 248 -12.19 10.72 -6.05
C GLN A 248 -11.27 11.92 -5.79
N ALA A 249 -11.35 12.97 -6.60
CA ALA A 249 -10.56 14.19 -6.42
C ALA A 249 -10.88 14.85 -5.08
N LEU A 250 -12.16 14.94 -4.73
CA LEU A 250 -12.62 15.49 -3.45
C LEU A 250 -12.14 14.66 -2.26
N LEU A 251 -12.18 13.33 -2.34
CA LEU A 251 -11.71 12.47 -1.25
C LEU A 251 -10.22 12.65 -0.97
N GLN A 252 -9.39 12.73 -2.02
CA GLN A 252 -7.96 13.02 -1.85
C GLN A 252 -7.74 14.41 -1.26
N ARG A 253 -8.51 15.39 -1.75
CA ARG A 253 -8.41 16.78 -1.30
C ARG A 253 -8.77 16.87 0.19
N ASP A 254 -9.89 16.30 0.59
CA ASP A 254 -10.38 16.37 1.97
C ASP A 254 -9.43 15.66 2.95
N THR A 255 -8.72 14.62 2.50
CA THR A 255 -7.65 13.97 3.28
C THR A 255 -6.49 14.92 3.54
N LEU A 256 -6.03 15.65 2.51
CA LEU A 256 -5.00 16.68 2.66
C LEU A 256 -5.47 17.84 3.55
N LEU A 257 -6.71 18.33 3.35
CA LEU A 257 -7.26 19.44 4.13
C LEU A 257 -7.39 19.13 5.62
N LYS A 258 -7.57 17.86 6.00
CA LYS A 258 -7.58 17.44 7.41
C LYS A 258 -6.21 17.54 8.07
N THR A 259 -5.14 17.19 7.36
CA THR A 259 -3.79 17.02 7.92
C THR A 259 -2.91 18.27 7.79
N LEU A 260 -3.12 19.04 6.72
CA LEU A 260 -2.27 20.18 6.38
C LEU A 260 -2.28 21.34 7.40
N PRO A 261 -3.41 21.70 8.05
CA PRO A 261 -3.41 22.75 9.07
C PRO A 261 -2.44 22.47 10.22
N ASP A 262 -2.40 21.24 10.73
CA ASP A 262 -1.53 20.86 11.85
C ASP A 262 -0.05 20.87 11.44
N LEU A 263 0.26 20.46 10.20
CA LEU A 263 1.61 20.56 9.64
C LEU A 263 2.07 22.03 9.52
N ILE A 264 1.20 22.92 9.04
CA ILE A 264 1.48 24.36 8.92
C ILE A 264 1.69 24.99 10.30
N ILE A 265 0.81 24.72 11.26
CA ILE A 265 0.94 25.19 12.65
C ILE A 265 2.28 24.73 13.23
N SER A 266 2.61 23.44 13.11
CA SER A 266 3.82 22.85 13.69
C SER A 266 5.09 23.41 13.08
N ASN A 267 5.15 23.55 11.74
CA ASN A 267 6.29 24.14 11.06
C ASN A 267 6.47 25.61 11.46
N THR A 268 5.38 26.37 11.49
CA THR A 268 5.41 27.78 11.90
C THR A 268 5.93 27.95 13.33
N GLN A 269 5.43 27.17 14.28
CA GLN A 269 5.90 27.19 15.67
C GLN A 269 7.39 26.88 15.76
N ARG A 270 7.83 25.84 15.04
CA ARG A 270 9.25 25.45 15.00
C ARG A 270 10.11 26.58 14.44
N LYS A 271 9.69 27.22 13.34
CA LYS A 271 10.44 28.31 12.71
C LYS A 271 10.52 29.57 13.57
N ILE A 272 9.46 29.91 14.29
CA ILE A 272 9.46 31.00 15.28
C ILE A 272 10.45 30.69 16.42
N LEU A 273 10.47 29.45 16.91
CA LEU A 273 11.40 29.06 17.96
C LEU A 273 12.86 29.09 17.48
N GLU A 274 13.13 28.58 16.27
CA GLU A 274 14.46 28.62 15.63
C GLU A 274 14.94 30.07 15.44
N SER A 275 14.06 30.98 15.00
CA SER A 275 14.41 32.38 14.79
C SER A 275 14.62 33.16 16.10
N THR A 276 14.04 32.70 17.21
CA THR A 276 14.29 33.29 18.55
C THR A 276 15.66 32.87 19.11
N GLN A 277 16.22 31.75 18.65
CA GLN A 277 17.47 31.18 19.16
C GLN A 277 18.71 31.54 18.32
N MET A 278 18.53 31.98 17.07
CA MET A 278 19.61 32.28 16.14
C MET A 278 19.55 33.75 15.69
N GLU A 279 20.69 34.47 15.75
CA GLU A 279 20.86 35.74 15.04
C GLU A 279 20.90 35.46 13.54
N GLN A 280 19.74 35.46 12.89
CA GLN A 280 19.59 35.26 11.44
C GLN A 280 19.68 36.58 10.67
N ASP A 281 20.16 36.50 9.43
CA ASP A 281 20.18 37.63 8.49
C ASP A 281 18.77 38.21 8.29
N SER A 282 18.64 39.52 8.45
CA SER A 282 17.35 40.25 8.47
C SER A 282 16.52 40.07 7.21
N ILE A 283 17.16 39.87 6.06
CA ILE A 283 16.50 39.70 4.75
C ILE A 283 15.85 38.30 4.63
N GLN A 284 16.58 37.24 5.00
CA GLN A 284 16.05 35.86 4.96
C GLN A 284 14.94 35.66 5.99
N MET A 285 15.04 36.34 7.13
CA MET A 285 14.02 36.31 8.18
C MET A 285 12.69 36.90 7.69
N GLU A 286 12.73 38.02 6.95
CA GLU A 286 11.55 38.68 6.40
C GLU A 286 10.88 37.84 5.28
N GLU A 287 11.67 37.21 4.42
CA GLU A 287 11.15 36.31 3.38
C GLU A 287 10.46 35.08 3.99
N THR A 288 11.12 34.43 4.96
CA THR A 288 10.56 33.30 5.70
C THR A 288 9.26 33.69 6.42
N ARG A 289 9.25 34.87 7.06
CA ARG A 289 8.06 35.40 7.74
C ARG A 289 6.88 35.56 6.77
N ARG A 290 7.10 36.11 5.57
CA ARG A 290 6.05 36.26 4.54
C ARG A 290 5.51 34.92 4.07
N GLN A 291 6.38 33.94 3.83
CA GLN A 291 5.96 32.59 3.44
C GLN A 291 5.13 31.92 4.55
N LEU A 292 5.56 32.00 5.80
CA LEU A 292 4.81 31.47 6.95
C LEU A 292 3.44 32.13 7.09
N LEU A 293 3.35 33.46 6.93
CA LEU A 293 2.08 34.16 6.93
C LEU A 293 1.17 33.70 5.79
N SER A 294 1.71 33.52 4.58
CA SER A 294 0.94 33.00 3.44
C SER A 294 0.41 31.57 3.69
N HIS A 295 1.22 30.69 4.26
CA HIS A 295 0.77 29.35 4.65
C HIS A 295 -0.33 29.38 5.71
N LEU A 296 -0.21 30.24 6.72
CA LEU A 296 -1.22 30.40 7.77
C LEU A 296 -2.53 31.00 7.23
N ASP A 297 -2.44 31.98 6.32
CA ASP A 297 -3.61 32.56 5.67
C ASP A 297 -4.36 31.48 4.89
N ARG A 298 -3.64 30.68 4.10
CA ARG A 298 -4.23 29.58 3.34
C ARG A 298 -4.82 28.50 4.24
N ALA A 299 -4.13 28.13 5.33
CA ALA A 299 -4.64 27.18 6.31
C ALA A 299 -5.92 27.64 7.01
N ALA A 300 -6.09 28.95 7.22
CA ALA A 300 -7.27 29.51 7.86
C ALA A 300 -8.55 29.25 7.05
N ASP A 301 -8.46 29.16 5.72
CA ASP A 301 -9.59 28.97 4.82
C ASP A 301 -10.19 27.56 4.93
N PHE A 302 -9.41 26.57 5.38
CA PHE A 302 -9.82 25.16 5.41
C PHE A 302 -9.61 24.44 6.75
N ALA A 303 -9.12 25.11 7.80
CA ALA A 303 -8.95 24.52 9.12
C ALA A 303 -10.30 24.05 9.71
N PRO A 304 -10.51 22.73 9.88
CA PRO A 304 -11.81 22.19 10.29
C PRO A 304 -12.13 22.40 11.77
N GLN A 305 -11.12 22.52 12.64
CA GLN A 305 -11.30 22.59 14.09
C GLN A 305 -11.15 24.01 14.63
N ARG A 306 -11.98 24.39 15.62
CA ARG A 306 -11.88 25.69 16.31
C ARG A 306 -10.51 25.90 16.95
N ASP A 307 -9.93 24.86 17.52
CA ASP A 307 -8.61 24.94 18.17
C ASP A 307 -7.50 25.25 17.16
N GLN A 308 -7.56 24.66 15.96
CA GLN A 308 -6.64 24.97 14.86
C GLN A 308 -6.81 26.42 14.41
N GLN A 309 -8.03 26.90 14.25
CA GLN A 309 -8.32 28.29 13.87
C GLN A 309 -7.77 29.30 14.91
N GLN A 310 -7.94 29.02 16.21
CA GLN A 310 -7.39 29.85 17.28
C GLN A 310 -5.86 29.86 17.26
N LYS A 311 -5.22 28.69 17.08
CA LYS A 311 -3.76 28.58 16.98
C LYS A 311 -3.22 29.33 15.75
N ILE A 312 -3.86 29.19 14.59
CA ILE A 312 -3.49 29.92 13.37
C ILE A 312 -3.60 31.42 13.59
N ALA A 313 -4.69 31.91 14.17
CA ALA A 313 -4.86 33.32 14.48
C ALA A 313 -3.79 33.85 15.45
N SER A 314 -3.46 33.08 16.49
CA SER A 314 -2.38 33.42 17.42
C SER A 314 -1.02 33.50 16.73
N LEU A 315 -0.67 32.52 15.88
CA LEU A 315 0.59 32.51 15.14
C LEU A 315 0.67 33.67 14.13
N ARG A 316 -0.43 34.01 13.46
CA ARG A 316 -0.49 35.19 12.57
C ARG A 316 -0.21 36.48 13.31
N ASN A 317 -0.70 36.62 14.55
CA ASN A 317 -0.44 37.80 15.38
C ASN A 317 1.02 37.86 15.85
N ILE A 318 1.65 36.72 16.14
CA ILE A 318 3.07 36.67 16.52
C ILE A 318 3.97 37.04 15.33
N LEU A 319 3.59 36.63 14.13
CA LEU A 319 4.32 36.89 12.90
C LEU A 319 4.00 38.22 12.23
N ARG A 320 3.12 39.06 12.78
CA ARG A 320 2.79 40.39 12.25
C ARG A 320 3.50 41.47 13.04
#